data_AF-A0A496NDJ6-F1
#
_entry.id   AF-A0A496NDJ6-F1
#
_cell.length_a   1.000
_cell.length_b   1.000
_cell.length_c   1.000
_cell.angle_alpha   90.00
_cell.angle_beta   90.00
_cell.angle_gamma   90.00
#
_symmetry.space_group_name_H-M   'P 1'
#
loop_
_entity.id
_entity.type
_entity.pdbx_description
1 polymer ?
#
loop_
_entity_poly.entity_id
_entity_poly.type
_entity_poly.pdbx_seq_one_letter_code
_entity_poly.pdbx_strand_id
1 'polypeptide(L)'
;MMMTPKKPLDKKNLIKPLIWAVFLLFLVVIGINLSSFVSYFFNKKVTAEKISTPKIYEPVVYPIQDWQSSKKANRLYTEELIHLIGQNPTMDKTLDFYGNEAVLHRFSTLSEPELSLANSDDILELSWYFAHPKDNETDKNLSVRYAQKAYLLASHIYGKDGKTLINAMLNKKSNPKLTGLLLAQCQGYICKLILDKKALHIRDKSTTKSTKD
;
A
#
# COMPACT_ATOMS: atom_id res chain seq x y z
N MET A 1 -83.80 74.80 13.34
CA MET A 1 -82.72 74.96 14.35
C MET A 1 -81.83 73.72 14.28
N MET A 2 -80.56 73.95 13.93
CA MET A 2 -79.36 73.14 14.20
C MET A 2 -79.31 71.67 13.72
N MET A 3 -78.77 71.47 12.52
CA MET A 3 -78.03 70.27 12.14
C MET A 3 -76.68 70.25 12.87
N THR A 4 -76.38 69.19 13.61
CA THR A 4 -75.05 68.96 14.20
C THR A 4 -74.12 68.33 13.16
N PRO A 5 -72.86 68.81 13.02
CA PRO A 5 -71.95 68.28 12.01
C PRO A 5 -71.38 66.93 12.46
N LYS A 6 -71.40 65.93 11.57
CA LYS A 6 -70.70 64.65 11.75
C LYS A 6 -69.19 64.93 11.69
N LYS A 7 -68.52 64.74 12.83
CA LYS A 7 -67.06 64.93 12.98
C LYS A 7 -66.32 64.04 11.96
N PRO A 8 -65.43 64.59 11.11
CA PRO A 8 -64.71 63.76 10.14
C PRO A 8 -63.78 62.80 10.88
N LEU A 9 -63.88 61.51 10.53
CA LEU A 9 -63.02 60.48 11.08
C LEU A 9 -61.58 60.75 10.61
N ASP A 10 -60.72 61.17 11.53
CA ASP A 10 -59.32 61.48 11.25
C ASP A 10 -58.56 60.20 10.89
N LYS A 11 -58.45 59.92 9.58
CA LYS A 11 -57.72 58.78 9.02
C LYS A 11 -56.30 58.66 9.58
N LYS A 12 -55.62 59.77 9.96
CA LYS A 12 -54.24 59.72 10.48
C LYS A 12 -54.14 59.06 11.85
N ASN A 13 -55.19 59.10 12.66
CA ASN A 13 -55.21 58.49 14.00
C ASN A 13 -55.62 57.01 13.99
N LEU A 14 -56.19 56.52 12.88
CA LEU A 14 -56.51 55.09 12.68
C LEU A 14 -55.36 54.32 12.01
N ILE A 15 -54.57 54.99 11.17
CA ILE A 15 -53.48 54.37 10.41
C ILE A 15 -52.26 54.06 11.31
N LYS A 16 -51.94 54.93 12.27
CA LYS A 16 -50.81 54.72 13.21
C LYS A 16 -50.92 53.43 14.04
N PRO A 17 -52.05 53.11 14.70
CA PRO A 17 -52.18 51.85 15.43
C PRO A 17 -52.21 50.64 14.50
N LEU A 18 -52.74 50.78 13.27
CA LEU A 18 -52.74 49.71 12.26
C LEU A 18 -51.31 49.38 11.79
N ILE A 19 -50.47 50.39 11.53
CA ILE A 19 -49.06 50.20 11.16
C ILE A 19 -48.30 49.54 12.30
N TRP A 20 -48.53 49.96 13.55
CA TRP A 20 -47.93 49.34 14.73
C TRP A 20 -48.38 47.88 14.91
N ALA A 21 -49.65 47.57 14.66
CA ALA A 21 -50.16 46.20 14.72
C ALA A 21 -49.52 45.32 13.62
N VAL A 22 -49.39 45.82 12.40
CA VAL A 22 -48.72 45.10 11.30
C VAL A 22 -47.23 44.91 11.58
N PHE A 23 -46.56 45.91 12.14
CA PHE A 23 -45.15 45.82 12.51
C PHE A 23 -44.91 44.81 13.63
N LEU A 24 -45.76 44.79 14.66
CA LEU A 24 -45.71 43.78 15.72
C LEU A 24 -45.94 42.37 15.17
N LEU A 25 -46.88 42.21 14.25
CA LEU A 25 -47.17 40.92 13.62
C LEU A 25 -45.98 40.44 12.77
N PHE A 26 -45.31 41.35 12.08
CA PHE A 26 -44.08 41.06 11.34
C PHE A 26 -42.92 40.63 12.25
N LEU A 27 -42.74 41.31 13.40
CA LEU A 27 -41.74 40.92 14.39
C LEU A 27 -42.01 39.54 15.01
N VAL A 28 -43.27 39.18 15.24
CA VAL A 28 -43.64 37.85 15.73
C VAL A 28 -43.30 36.78 14.69
N VAL A 29 -43.61 37.01 13.41
CA VAL A 29 -43.26 36.07 12.33
C VAL A 29 -41.75 35.91 12.21
N ILE A 30 -40.97 36.99 12.30
CA ILE A 30 -39.50 36.90 12.33
C ILE A 30 -39.02 36.12 13.55
N GLY A 31 -39.56 36.41 14.74
CA GLY A 31 -39.20 35.71 15.98
C GLY A 31 -39.45 34.21 15.92
N ILE A 32 -40.58 33.78 15.33
CA ILE A 32 -40.89 32.35 15.13
C ILE A 32 -39.89 31.72 14.17
N ASN A 33 -39.63 32.33 13.01
CA ASN A 33 -38.66 31.82 12.04
C ASN A 33 -37.23 31.77 12.62
N LEU A 34 -36.83 32.78 13.39
CA LEU A 34 -35.54 32.82 14.07
C LEU A 34 -35.47 31.76 15.16
N SER A 35 -36.53 31.53 15.93
CA SER A 35 -36.57 30.48 16.96
C SER A 35 -36.48 29.07 16.36
N SER A 36 -37.10 28.83 15.20
CA SER A 36 -36.98 27.58 14.46
C SER A 36 -35.58 27.42 13.85
N PHE A 37 -34.98 28.50 13.35
CA PHE A 37 -33.61 28.49 12.83
C PHE A 37 -32.57 28.27 13.93
N VAL A 38 -32.71 28.97 15.07
CA VAL A 38 -31.89 28.77 16.27
C VAL A 38 -32.08 27.36 16.80
N SER A 39 -33.30 26.86 16.94
CA SER A 39 -33.52 25.48 17.36
C SER A 39 -32.93 24.46 16.37
N TYR A 40 -33.02 24.72 15.06
CA TYR A 40 -32.41 23.85 14.04
C TYR A 40 -30.88 23.86 14.09
N PHE A 41 -30.25 25.02 14.29
CA PHE A 41 -28.79 25.14 14.36
C PHE A 41 -28.22 24.69 15.72
N PHE A 42 -28.91 24.96 16.82
CA PHE A 42 -28.43 24.63 18.18
C PHE A 42 -28.88 23.23 18.65
N ASN A 43 -30.00 22.67 18.16
CA ASN A 43 -30.37 21.26 18.41
C ASN A 43 -29.86 20.29 17.34
N LYS A 44 -29.15 20.76 16.32
CA LYS A 44 -28.24 19.89 15.59
C LYS A 44 -27.14 19.53 16.58
N LYS A 45 -27.41 18.49 17.38
CA LYS A 45 -26.38 17.74 18.08
C LYS A 45 -25.34 17.48 16.99
N VAL A 46 -24.22 18.18 17.08
CA VAL A 46 -23.00 17.74 16.43
C VAL A 46 -22.86 16.35 17.00
N THR A 47 -23.29 15.35 16.22
CA THR A 47 -22.92 13.98 16.45
C THR A 47 -21.43 14.09 16.53
N ALA A 48 -20.89 14.01 17.75
CA ALA A 48 -19.47 13.88 17.97
C ALA A 48 -19.12 12.73 17.05
N GLU A 49 -18.47 13.07 15.93
CA GLU A 49 -17.82 12.11 15.07
C GLU A 49 -17.09 11.24 16.08
N LYS A 50 -17.49 9.96 16.17
CA LYS A 50 -16.75 8.99 16.98
C LYS A 50 -15.31 9.32 16.68
N ILE A 51 -14.57 9.81 17.67
CA ILE A 51 -13.13 9.98 17.53
C ILE A 51 -12.67 8.56 17.31
N SER A 52 -12.60 8.16 16.03
CA SER A 52 -12.16 6.84 15.65
C SER A 52 -10.75 6.84 16.19
N THR A 53 -10.51 5.98 17.17
CA THR A 53 -9.17 5.74 17.66
C THR A 53 -8.27 5.66 16.44
N PRO A 54 -7.19 6.47 16.35
CA PRO A 54 -6.37 6.50 15.16
C PRO A 54 -5.97 5.06 14.86
N LYS A 55 -6.31 4.57 13.66
CA LYS A 55 -6.04 3.19 13.28
C LYS A 55 -4.54 2.97 13.44
N ILE A 56 -4.17 2.16 14.44
CA ILE A 56 -2.78 1.81 14.71
C ILE A 56 -2.38 0.83 13.61
N TYR A 57 -1.42 1.24 12.80
CA TYR A 57 -0.90 0.42 11.70
C TYR A 57 0.35 -0.28 12.19
N GLU A 58 0.22 -1.58 12.46
CA GLU A 58 1.35 -2.40 12.88
C GLU A 58 2.24 -2.75 11.68
N PRO A 59 3.57 -2.73 11.84
CA PRO A 59 4.48 -3.26 10.84
C PRO A 59 4.18 -4.73 10.52
N VAL A 60 4.48 -5.14 9.29
CA VAL A 60 4.34 -6.54 8.89
C VAL A 60 5.33 -7.40 9.67
N VAL A 61 4.81 -8.42 10.34
CA VAL A 61 5.61 -9.41 11.07
C VAL A 61 5.97 -10.55 10.13
N TYR A 62 7.27 -10.86 10.04
CA TYR A 62 7.79 -11.96 9.23
C TYR A 62 8.19 -13.12 10.16
N PRO A 63 7.42 -14.23 10.22
CA PRO A 63 7.68 -15.35 11.12
C PRO A 63 8.75 -16.29 10.56
N ILE A 64 9.97 -15.77 10.38
CA ILE A 64 11.10 -16.45 9.69
C ILE A 64 11.50 -17.75 10.37
N GLN A 65 11.22 -17.88 11.66
CA GLN A 65 11.53 -19.06 12.48
C GLN A 65 10.71 -20.27 12.03
N ASP A 66 9.51 -20.04 11.49
CA ASP A 66 8.57 -21.09 11.08
C ASP A 66 8.73 -21.47 9.60
N TRP A 67 9.59 -20.76 8.86
CA TRP A 67 9.73 -20.96 7.43
C TRP A 67 10.58 -22.18 7.10
N GLN A 68 10.10 -22.96 6.14
CA GLN A 68 10.87 -24.06 5.56
C GLN A 68 12.08 -23.50 4.81
N SER A 69 13.24 -24.11 5.04
CA SER A 69 14.48 -23.78 4.35
C SER A 69 14.94 -24.90 3.45
N SER A 70 15.69 -24.55 2.40
CA SER A 70 16.42 -25.54 1.62
C SER A 70 17.77 -25.85 2.28
N LYS A 71 18.32 -27.04 1.99
CA LYS A 71 19.72 -27.32 2.28
C LYS A 71 20.58 -26.57 1.26
N LYS A 72 21.78 -26.16 1.68
CA LYS A 72 22.75 -25.57 0.75
C LYS A 72 23.04 -26.56 -0.37
N ALA A 73 22.89 -26.12 -1.62
CA ALA A 73 23.19 -26.95 -2.78
C ALA A 73 24.71 -27.04 -3.00
N ASN A 74 25.16 -28.19 -3.48
CA ASN A 74 26.55 -28.39 -3.88
C ASN A 74 26.88 -27.73 -5.22
N ARG A 75 25.86 -27.52 -6.06
CA ARG A 75 25.92 -26.93 -7.40
C ARG A 75 24.69 -26.08 -7.59
N LEU A 76 24.84 -24.92 -8.20
CA LEU A 76 23.73 -23.99 -8.45
C LEU A 76 23.44 -23.94 -9.95
N TYR A 77 22.16 -24.07 -10.31
CA TYR A 77 21.69 -23.94 -11.67
C TYR A 77 20.59 -22.89 -11.77
N THR A 78 20.67 -22.01 -12.75
CA THR A 78 19.73 -20.88 -12.91
C THR A 78 18.28 -21.35 -12.97
N GLU A 79 17.98 -22.39 -13.75
CA GLU A 79 16.62 -22.96 -13.84
C GLU A 79 16.08 -23.41 -12.48
N GLU A 80 16.90 -24.09 -11.67
CA GLU A 80 16.50 -24.55 -10.35
C GLU A 80 16.19 -23.36 -9.42
N LEU A 81 17.03 -22.32 -9.47
CA LEU A 81 16.83 -21.11 -8.68
C LEU A 81 15.53 -20.38 -9.06
N ILE A 82 15.22 -20.29 -10.36
CA ILE A 82 13.94 -19.75 -10.86
C ILE A 82 12.77 -20.59 -10.33
N HIS A 83 12.87 -21.92 -10.38
CA HIS A 83 11.84 -22.84 -9.91
C HIS A 83 11.59 -22.79 -8.39
N LEU A 84 12.60 -22.45 -7.58
CA LEU A 84 12.42 -22.23 -6.14
C LEU A 84 11.49 -21.05 -5.85
N ILE A 85 11.50 -20.03 -6.71
CA ILE A 85 10.61 -18.88 -6.58
C ILE A 85 9.19 -19.25 -7.00
N GLY A 86 9.03 -19.81 -8.20
CA GLY A 86 7.74 -20.24 -8.72
C GLY A 86 7.83 -21.03 -10.01
N GLN A 87 6.70 -21.55 -10.45
CA GLN A 87 6.58 -22.26 -11.71
C GLN A 87 5.93 -21.36 -12.76
N ASN A 88 6.28 -21.56 -14.03
CA ASN A 88 5.68 -20.89 -15.19
C ASN A 88 5.64 -19.35 -15.08
N PRO A 89 6.78 -18.67 -14.82
CA PRO A 89 6.79 -17.22 -14.84
C PRO A 89 6.43 -16.68 -16.22
N THR A 90 5.79 -15.51 -16.25
CA THR A 90 5.69 -14.72 -17.48
C THR A 90 7.07 -14.15 -17.79
N MET A 91 7.55 -14.32 -19.01
CA MET A 91 8.86 -13.85 -19.45
C MET A 91 8.74 -12.54 -20.22
N ASP A 92 9.63 -11.59 -19.92
CA ASP A 92 9.74 -10.31 -20.62
C ASP A 92 11.21 -9.87 -20.72
N LYS A 93 11.50 -8.81 -21.48
CA LYS A 93 12.83 -8.18 -21.52
C LYS A 93 12.96 -7.15 -20.41
N THR A 94 14.16 -7.06 -19.84
CA THR A 94 14.51 -6.01 -18.87
C THR A 94 16.00 -5.69 -18.96
N LEU A 95 16.45 -4.73 -18.16
CA LEU A 95 17.86 -4.53 -17.85
C LEU A 95 18.18 -5.10 -16.47
N ASP A 96 19.39 -5.62 -16.30
CA ASP A 96 19.91 -6.02 -14.99
C ASP A 96 20.41 -4.83 -14.17
N PHE A 97 20.93 -5.11 -12.98
CA PHE A 97 21.50 -4.13 -12.05
C PHE A 97 22.60 -3.23 -12.67
N TYR A 98 23.35 -3.75 -13.64
CA TYR A 98 24.42 -3.01 -14.33
C TYR A 98 23.96 -2.38 -15.65
N GLY A 99 22.69 -2.56 -16.03
CA GLY A 99 22.12 -2.02 -17.26
C GLY A 99 22.32 -2.91 -18.49
N ASN A 100 22.74 -4.17 -18.31
CA ASN A 100 22.85 -5.12 -19.41
C ASN A 100 21.50 -5.79 -19.71
N GLU A 101 21.34 -6.31 -20.92
CA GLU A 101 20.13 -7.05 -21.29
C GLU A 101 19.91 -8.27 -20.38
N ALA A 102 18.67 -8.46 -19.95
CA ALA A 102 18.26 -9.54 -19.07
C ALA A 102 16.87 -10.05 -19.42
N VAL A 103 16.59 -11.29 -19.01
CA VAL A 103 15.25 -11.88 -19.07
C VAL A 103 14.57 -11.68 -17.72
N LEU A 104 13.41 -11.02 -17.73
CA LEU A 104 12.57 -10.87 -16.55
C LEU A 104 11.64 -12.08 -16.42
N HIS A 105 11.77 -12.82 -15.33
CA HIS A 105 10.83 -13.86 -14.93
C HIS A 105 9.86 -13.28 -13.89
N ARG A 106 8.64 -12.92 -14.31
CA ARG A 106 7.61 -12.37 -13.42
C ARG A 106 6.70 -13.50 -12.91
N PHE A 107 6.59 -13.63 -11.59
CA PHE A 107 5.77 -14.66 -10.91
C PHE A 107 4.46 -14.09 -10.33
N SER A 108 4.27 -12.79 -10.44
CA SER A 108 3.07 -12.04 -10.05
C SER A 108 2.30 -11.62 -11.29
N THR A 109 0.98 -11.53 -11.17
CA THR A 109 0.16 -10.91 -12.22
C THR A 109 0.33 -9.39 -12.22
N LEU A 110 -0.07 -8.69 -13.29
CA LEU A 110 0.02 -7.22 -13.37
C LEU A 110 -0.86 -6.51 -12.33
N SER A 111 -1.88 -7.19 -11.80
CA SER A 111 -2.76 -6.69 -10.74
C SER A 111 -2.27 -6.99 -9.33
N GLU A 112 -1.18 -7.76 -9.20
CA GLU A 112 -0.59 -8.13 -7.91
C GLU A 112 0.69 -7.33 -7.65
N PRO A 113 1.04 -7.09 -6.38
CA PRO A 113 2.35 -6.61 -6.01
C PRO A 113 3.48 -7.47 -6.58
N GLU A 114 4.62 -6.84 -6.82
CA GLU A 114 5.73 -7.46 -7.55
C GLU A 114 6.32 -8.70 -6.86
N LEU A 115 6.54 -9.75 -7.65
CA LEU A 115 7.52 -10.80 -7.44
C LEU A 115 8.13 -11.13 -8.80
N SER A 116 9.42 -10.86 -8.94
CA SER A 116 10.14 -11.00 -10.21
C SER A 116 11.60 -11.40 -10.00
N LEU A 117 12.18 -12.04 -11.00
CA LEU A 117 13.60 -12.37 -11.04
C LEU A 117 14.17 -11.99 -12.42
N ALA A 118 15.08 -11.02 -12.45
CA ALA A 118 15.84 -10.70 -13.65
C ALA A 118 17.09 -11.59 -13.72
N ASN A 119 17.29 -12.23 -14.88
CA ASN A 119 18.40 -13.13 -15.15
C ASN A 119 19.17 -12.64 -16.37
N SER A 120 20.42 -12.23 -16.17
CA SER A 120 21.39 -11.96 -17.24
C SER A 120 22.53 -12.98 -17.19
N ASP A 121 23.55 -12.82 -18.03
CA ASP A 121 24.71 -13.71 -18.02
C ASP A 121 25.43 -13.69 -16.66
N ASP A 122 25.55 -12.49 -16.05
CA ASP A 122 26.36 -12.26 -14.86
C ASP A 122 25.55 -12.02 -13.60
N ILE A 123 24.27 -11.66 -13.71
CA ILE A 123 23.45 -11.21 -12.58
C ILE A 123 22.18 -12.03 -12.43
N LEU A 124 21.86 -12.32 -11.17
CA LEU A 124 20.55 -12.77 -10.75
C LEU A 124 19.97 -11.75 -9.76
N GLU A 125 18.90 -11.06 -10.14
CA GLU A 125 18.23 -10.05 -9.32
C GLU A 125 16.82 -10.53 -8.96
N LEU A 126 16.61 -10.90 -7.70
CA LEU A 126 15.29 -11.17 -7.15
C LEU A 126 14.72 -9.88 -6.55
N SER A 127 13.53 -9.51 -7.01
CA SER A 127 12.77 -8.38 -6.51
C SER A 127 11.40 -8.82 -6.00
N TRP A 128 11.00 -8.35 -4.82
CA TRP A 128 9.66 -8.63 -4.30
C TRP A 128 9.08 -7.49 -3.47
N TYR A 129 7.75 -7.44 -3.43
CA TYR A 129 7.00 -6.45 -2.66
C TYR A 129 7.31 -6.52 -1.17
N PHE A 130 7.58 -5.35 -0.57
CA PHE A 130 7.79 -5.16 0.85
C PHE A 130 6.66 -4.30 1.42
N ALA A 131 5.66 -4.98 1.97
CA ALA A 131 4.42 -4.33 2.39
C ALA A 131 4.62 -3.24 3.46
N HIS A 132 3.83 -2.19 3.32
CA HIS A 132 3.76 -1.08 4.23
C HIS A 132 2.72 -1.35 5.34
N PRO A 133 2.91 -0.78 6.55
CA PRO A 133 1.98 -1.01 7.68
C PRO A 133 0.51 -0.71 7.36
N LYS A 134 0.27 0.22 6.42
CA LYS A 134 -1.06 0.67 6.00
C LYS A 134 -1.73 -0.17 4.92
N ASP A 135 -1.03 -1.14 4.37
CA ASP A 135 -1.58 -1.97 3.30
C ASP A 135 -2.73 -2.84 3.83
N ASN A 136 -3.53 -3.34 2.91
CA ASN A 136 -4.55 -4.33 3.24
C ASN A 136 -3.88 -5.68 3.60
N GLU A 137 -4.62 -6.56 4.26
CA GLU A 137 -4.09 -7.84 4.71
C GLU A 137 -3.69 -8.77 3.55
N THR A 138 -4.32 -8.64 2.38
CA THR A 138 -3.96 -9.41 1.18
C THR A 138 -2.52 -9.09 0.73
N ASP A 139 -2.18 -7.81 0.63
CA ASP A 139 -0.86 -7.34 0.20
C ASP A 139 0.21 -7.64 1.24
N LYS A 140 -0.11 -7.52 2.53
CA LYS A 140 0.78 -7.95 3.62
C LYS A 140 1.07 -9.45 3.55
N ASN A 141 0.04 -10.27 3.33
CA ASN A 141 0.21 -11.72 3.18
C ASN A 141 1.02 -12.08 1.94
N LEU A 142 0.85 -11.34 0.83
CA LEU A 142 1.68 -11.50 -0.37
C LEU A 142 3.14 -11.18 -0.07
N SER A 143 3.43 -10.05 0.58
CA SER A 143 4.78 -9.67 1.02
C SER A 143 5.45 -10.77 1.86
N VAL A 144 4.73 -11.36 2.82
CA VAL A 144 5.23 -12.48 3.64
C VAL A 144 5.51 -13.72 2.78
N ARG A 145 4.59 -14.10 1.89
CA ARG A 145 4.78 -15.26 1.00
C ARG A 145 5.95 -15.08 0.05
N TYR A 146 6.16 -13.87 -0.47
CA TYR A 146 7.27 -13.58 -1.36
C TYR A 146 8.61 -13.59 -0.61
N ALA A 147 8.63 -13.05 0.62
CA ALA A 147 9.79 -13.15 1.50
C ALA A 147 10.14 -14.61 1.84
N GLN A 148 9.16 -15.52 1.96
CA GLN A 148 9.40 -16.96 2.11
C GLN A 148 10.10 -17.57 0.88
N LYS A 149 9.75 -17.12 -0.33
CA LYS A 149 10.44 -17.56 -1.56
C LYS A 149 11.90 -17.07 -1.60
N ALA A 150 12.12 -15.81 -1.23
CA ALA A 150 13.46 -15.26 -1.08
C ALA A 150 14.28 -16.02 -0.02
N TYR A 151 13.67 -16.40 1.09
CA TYR A 151 14.27 -17.24 2.13
C TYR A 151 14.66 -18.63 1.62
N LEU A 152 13.77 -19.27 0.86
CA LEU A 152 14.05 -20.56 0.24
C LEU A 152 15.23 -20.47 -0.73
N LEU A 153 15.23 -19.47 -1.61
CA LEU A 153 16.33 -19.20 -2.55
C LEU A 153 17.65 -18.94 -1.81
N ALA A 154 17.67 -18.00 -0.88
CA ALA A 154 18.89 -17.63 -0.16
C ALA A 154 19.45 -18.80 0.66
N SER A 155 18.57 -19.61 1.30
CA SER A 155 19.00 -20.80 2.03
C SER A 155 19.53 -21.91 1.12
N HIS A 156 19.00 -22.04 -0.10
CA HIS A 156 19.54 -22.97 -1.09
C HIS A 156 20.94 -22.58 -1.56
N ILE A 157 21.21 -21.28 -1.71
CA ILE A 157 22.51 -20.76 -2.15
C ILE A 157 23.55 -20.75 -1.02
N TYR A 158 23.17 -20.21 0.14
CA TYR A 158 24.10 -19.91 1.24
C TYR A 158 23.91 -20.78 2.49
N GLY A 159 22.91 -21.67 2.51
CA GLY A 159 22.60 -22.46 3.70
C GLY A 159 22.10 -21.59 4.86
N LYS A 160 22.67 -21.79 6.05
CA LYS A 160 22.29 -21.04 7.26
C LYS A 160 22.50 -19.53 7.08
N ASP A 161 23.55 -19.11 6.38
CA ASP A 161 23.86 -17.69 6.18
C ASP A 161 22.82 -17.01 5.30
N GLY A 162 22.17 -17.73 4.38
CA GLY A 162 21.05 -17.23 3.60
C GLY A 162 19.83 -16.90 4.46
N LYS A 163 19.58 -17.69 5.51
CA LYS A 163 18.53 -17.41 6.49
C LYS A 163 18.83 -16.13 7.25
N THR A 164 20.08 -16.00 7.71
CA THR A 164 20.58 -14.81 8.40
C THR A 164 20.48 -13.58 7.53
N LEU A 165 20.81 -13.70 6.24
CA LEU A 165 20.70 -12.63 5.25
C LEU A 165 19.27 -12.12 5.12
N ILE A 166 18.31 -13.00 4.83
CA ILE A 166 16.90 -12.59 4.65
C ILE A 166 16.32 -11.99 5.94
N ASN A 167 16.66 -12.55 7.10
CA ASN A 167 16.30 -11.97 8.37
C ASN A 167 16.89 -10.57 8.58
N ALA A 168 18.15 -10.34 8.20
CA ALA A 168 18.77 -9.03 8.27
C ALA A 168 18.07 -8.03 7.34
N MET A 169 17.80 -8.42 6.09
CA MET A 169 17.11 -7.59 5.10
C MET A 169 15.73 -7.12 5.59
N LEU A 170 14.88 -8.05 6.03
CA LEU A 170 13.51 -7.74 6.46
C LEU A 170 13.46 -6.88 7.73
N ASN A 171 14.46 -7.03 8.61
CA ASN A 171 14.59 -6.23 9.82
C ASN A 171 15.46 -4.98 9.64
N LYS A 172 15.89 -4.66 8.40
CA LYS A 172 16.76 -3.52 8.07
C LYS A 172 18.04 -3.47 8.92
N LYS A 173 18.61 -4.64 9.21
CA LYS A 173 19.89 -4.80 9.90
C LYS A 173 21.03 -4.90 8.89
N SER A 174 22.26 -4.78 9.38
CA SER A 174 23.45 -5.00 8.55
C SER A 174 23.47 -6.44 8.03
N ASN A 175 23.72 -6.61 6.73
CA ASN A 175 23.79 -7.91 6.10
C ASN A 175 25.15 -8.59 6.35
N PRO A 176 25.18 -9.93 6.39
CA PRO A 176 26.44 -10.65 6.35
C PRO A 176 27.19 -10.37 5.04
N LYS A 177 28.53 -10.36 5.10
CA LYS A 177 29.38 -10.34 3.90
C LYS A 177 29.45 -11.76 3.33
N LEU A 178 28.82 -11.97 2.18
CA LEU A 178 28.77 -13.26 1.51
C LEU A 178 29.35 -13.15 0.09
N THR A 179 30.04 -14.20 -0.35
CA THR A 179 30.59 -14.27 -1.72
C THR A 179 29.47 -14.07 -2.75
N GLY A 180 29.72 -13.21 -3.73
CA GLY A 180 28.79 -12.92 -4.82
C GLY A 180 27.51 -12.17 -4.41
N LEU A 181 27.39 -11.71 -3.16
CA LEU A 181 26.28 -10.83 -2.76
C LEU A 181 26.62 -9.37 -3.14
N LEU A 182 25.89 -8.81 -4.09
CA LEU A 182 26.09 -7.43 -4.57
C LEU A 182 25.18 -6.44 -3.83
N LEU A 183 23.91 -6.81 -3.64
CA LEU A 183 22.93 -6.00 -2.93
C LEU A 183 21.93 -6.88 -2.19
N ALA A 184 21.55 -6.45 -0.98
CA ALA A 184 20.49 -7.06 -0.19
C ALA A 184 19.81 -5.96 0.63
N GLN A 185 18.66 -5.45 0.18
CA GLN A 185 17.98 -4.38 0.92
C GLN A 185 16.48 -4.41 0.73
N CYS A 186 15.76 -3.91 1.74
CA CYS A 186 14.32 -3.65 1.68
C CYS A 186 14.08 -2.15 1.91
N GLN A 187 13.68 -1.44 0.85
CA GLN A 187 13.48 0.00 0.86
C GLN A 187 12.38 0.38 -0.13
N GLY A 188 11.53 1.34 0.23
CA GLY A 188 10.56 1.91 -0.72
C GLY A 188 9.60 0.87 -1.31
N TYR A 189 8.98 0.06 -0.45
CA TYR A 189 8.00 -0.97 -0.83
C TYR A 189 8.54 -2.14 -1.65
N ILE A 190 9.86 -2.25 -1.80
CA ILE A 190 10.50 -3.35 -2.52
C ILE A 190 11.70 -3.87 -1.74
N CYS A 191 11.89 -5.19 -1.78
CA CYS A 191 13.11 -5.85 -1.39
C CYS A 191 13.85 -6.33 -2.64
N LYS A 192 15.17 -6.13 -2.67
CA LYS A 192 16.06 -6.56 -3.75
C LYS A 192 17.19 -7.41 -3.20
N LEU A 193 17.41 -8.57 -3.82
CA LEU A 193 18.56 -9.44 -3.61
C LEU A 193 19.27 -9.63 -4.96
N ILE A 194 20.48 -9.10 -5.07
CA ILE A 194 21.26 -9.08 -6.32
C ILE A 194 22.53 -9.88 -6.12
N LEU A 195 22.73 -10.85 -6.99
CA LEU A 195 23.79 -11.85 -6.89
C LEU A 195 24.64 -11.87 -8.17
N ASP A 196 25.95 -11.99 -7.98
CA ASP A 196 26.92 -12.27 -9.02
C ASP A 196 26.95 -13.78 -9.30
N LYS A 197 26.53 -14.16 -10.51
CA LYS A 197 26.46 -15.56 -10.96
C LYS A 197 27.84 -16.20 -11.04
N LYS A 198 28.85 -15.47 -11.52
CA LYS A 198 30.22 -15.96 -11.72
C LYS A 198 30.88 -16.28 -10.37
N ALA A 199 30.80 -15.36 -9.41
CA ALA A 199 31.34 -15.52 -8.06
C ALA A 199 30.68 -16.67 -7.28
N LEU A 200 29.41 -16.96 -7.57
CA LEU A 200 28.65 -18.07 -6.99
C LEU A 200 28.73 -19.37 -7.79
N HIS A 201 29.38 -19.35 -8.95
CA HIS A 201 29.40 -20.48 -9.90
C HIS A 201 27.99 -21.00 -10.27
N ILE A 202 27.02 -20.08 -10.40
CA ILE A 202 25.68 -20.38 -10.90
C ILE A 202 25.79 -20.64 -12.40
N ARG A 203 25.32 -21.80 -12.83
CA ARG A 203 25.39 -22.22 -14.23
C ARG A 203 24.01 -22.21 -14.86
N ASP A 204 23.94 -21.73 -16.10
CA ASP A 204 22.81 -22.04 -16.94
C ASP A 204 22.90 -23.53 -17.33
N LYS A 205 21.78 -24.24 -17.27
CA LYS A 205 21.76 -25.65 -17.66
C LYS A 205 22.11 -25.68 -19.15
N SER A 206 23.17 -26.42 -19.51
CA SER A 206 23.54 -26.62 -20.92
C SER A 206 22.31 -27.11 -21.66
N THR A 207 21.70 -26.26 -22.47
CA THR A 207 20.86 -26.73 -23.57
C THR A 207 21.81 -27.52 -24.44
N THR A 208 21.70 -28.86 -24.39
CA THR A 208 22.23 -29.70 -25.44
C THR A 208 21.66 -29.13 -26.73
N LYS A 209 22.49 -28.42 -27.49
CA LYS A 209 22.20 -27.97 -28.84
C LYS A 209 21.68 -29.23 -29.54
N SER A 210 20.40 -29.27 -29.85
CA SER A 210 19.88 -30.25 -30.81
C SER A 210 20.47 -29.83 -32.15
N THR A 211 21.68 -30.30 -32.44
CA THR A 211 22.12 -30.53 -33.81
C THR A 211 21.14 -31.55 -34.37
N LYS A 212 20.11 -31.06 -35.05
CA LYS A 212 19.42 -31.84 -36.07
C LYS A 212 20.26 -31.68 -37.33
N ASP A 213 20.82 -32.82 -37.74
CA ASP A 213 21.27 -33.10 -39.10
C ASP A 213 20.13 -32.89 -40.12
#